data_AF-A0A9D5D8D7-F1
#
_entry.id   AF-A0A9D5D8D7-F1
#
_cell.length_a   1.000
_cell.length_b   1.000
_cell.length_c   1.000
_cell.angle_alpha   90.00
_cell.angle_beta   90.00
_cell.angle_gamma   90.00
#
_symmetry.space_group_name_H-M   'P 1'
#
loop_
_entity.id
_entity.type
_entity.pdbx_description
1 polymer ?
#
loop_
_entity_poly.entity_id
_entity_poly.type
_entity_poly.pdbx_seq_one_letter_code
_entity_poly.pdbx_strand_id
1 'polypeptide(L)'
;MAAIIFTLVFILFHSSLHFALSENTTQGAGLLQCLERFSPPCTNLSDHLYFPNSSNFSSLLLSSIQNLRYTSAATPKPALIIIPSSEFEVQAAVHCCKRNGLRLRVRSGGHDYEGLSYHSFNKDPFVLLDLANLRSVDVDVEEGTAWVQAGATTGDLYYRIGEKTSTYGFPAGTCSTLGTGGHFSGGGMGTMNPRAAYLNFRDLDLGRNEDEETSFLDAWVWGKKYFKGNFWKLAMVKGDADPDNFFKSEQSIPPPPLMNWI
;
A
#
# COMPACT_ATOMS: atom_id res chain seq x y z
N MET A 1 5.51 -18.75 -66.50
CA MET A 1 6.45 -18.48 -65.39
C MET A 1 5.76 -17.54 -64.41
N ALA A 2 5.20 -18.08 -63.34
CA ALA A 2 4.65 -17.31 -62.23
C ALA A 2 5.51 -17.64 -61.00
N ALA A 3 6.14 -16.63 -60.39
CA ALA A 3 6.93 -16.78 -59.18
C ALA A 3 6.16 -16.12 -58.03
N ILE A 4 5.68 -16.96 -57.11
CA ILE A 4 5.03 -16.56 -55.87
C ILE A 4 6.13 -16.24 -54.86
N ILE A 5 6.24 -14.98 -54.45
CA ILE A 5 7.14 -14.55 -53.37
C ILE A 5 6.40 -14.79 -52.05
N PHE A 6 6.80 -15.84 -51.33
CA PHE A 6 6.37 -16.09 -49.95
C PHE A 6 7.26 -15.26 -49.01
N THR A 7 6.73 -14.17 -48.47
CA THR A 7 7.34 -13.44 -47.35
C THR A 7 7.08 -14.24 -46.06
N LEU A 8 8.12 -14.91 -45.56
CA LEU A 8 8.12 -15.55 -44.24
C LEU A 8 8.11 -14.47 -43.16
N VAL A 9 6.92 -14.16 -42.62
CA VAL A 9 6.78 -13.39 -41.38
C VAL A 9 7.15 -14.33 -40.23
N PHE A 10 8.36 -14.16 -39.69
CA PHE A 10 8.74 -14.77 -38.42
C PHE A 10 7.90 -14.12 -37.31
N ILE A 11 6.83 -14.81 -36.89
CA ILE A 11 6.12 -14.50 -35.66
C ILE A 11 7.03 -14.92 -34.51
N LEU A 12 7.79 -13.97 -33.96
CA LEU A 12 8.43 -14.14 -32.65
C LEU A 12 7.30 -14.27 -31.63
N PHE A 13 6.94 -15.50 -31.29
CA PHE A 13 6.23 -15.78 -30.04
C PHE A 13 7.13 -15.29 -28.90
N HIS A 14 6.91 -14.07 -28.43
CA HIS A 14 7.33 -13.68 -27.09
C HIS A 14 6.53 -14.58 -26.15
N SER A 15 7.15 -15.67 -25.68
CA SER A 15 6.65 -16.35 -24.51
C SER A 15 6.65 -15.30 -23.41
N SER A 16 5.47 -14.88 -22.98
CA SER A 16 5.32 -14.11 -21.75
C SER A 16 5.75 -15.04 -20.63
N LEU A 17 7.04 -15.02 -20.30
CA LEU A 17 7.57 -15.65 -19.11
C LEU A 17 6.87 -14.93 -17.94
N HIS A 18 5.81 -15.54 -17.42
CA HIS A 18 5.19 -15.09 -16.20
C HIS A 18 6.22 -15.29 -15.08
N PHE A 19 6.80 -14.20 -14.61
CA PHE A 19 7.72 -14.24 -13.49
C PHE A 19 6.90 -14.51 -12.22
N ALA A 20 6.91 -15.77 -11.80
CA ALA A 20 6.42 -16.17 -10.48
C ALA A 20 7.64 -16.22 -9.55
N LEU A 21 7.55 -15.50 -8.41
CA LEU A 21 8.49 -15.74 -7.33
C LEU A 21 8.20 -17.14 -6.80
N SER A 22 9.23 -17.97 -6.76
CA SER A 22 9.24 -19.24 -6.05
C SER A 22 10.35 -19.17 -5.02
N GLU A 23 10.17 -19.86 -3.90
CA GLU A 23 11.18 -20.07 -2.86
C GLU A 23 12.53 -20.52 -3.46
N ASN A 24 12.48 -21.25 -4.57
CA ASN A 24 13.66 -21.82 -5.24
C ASN A 24 14.41 -20.83 -6.15
N THR A 25 13.89 -19.61 -6.34
CA THR A 25 14.60 -18.56 -7.10
C THR A 25 15.57 -17.80 -6.20
N THR A 26 16.69 -17.31 -6.74
CA THR A 26 17.69 -16.57 -5.94
C THR A 26 17.10 -15.34 -5.24
N GLN A 27 16.19 -14.63 -5.90
CA GLN A 27 15.46 -13.48 -5.32
C GLN A 27 14.43 -13.92 -4.27
N GLY A 28 13.71 -15.03 -4.50
CA GLY A 28 12.76 -15.59 -3.53
C GLY A 28 13.46 -16.07 -2.25
N ALA A 29 14.55 -16.82 -2.38
CA ALA A 29 15.36 -17.26 -1.25
C ALA A 29 15.96 -16.08 -0.46
N GLY A 30 16.47 -15.06 -1.16
CA GLY A 30 16.99 -13.84 -0.53
C GLY A 30 15.92 -13.01 0.20
N LEU A 31 14.68 -12.98 -0.34
CA LEU A 31 13.54 -12.38 0.35
C LEU A 31 13.18 -13.15 1.63
N LEU A 32 13.02 -14.47 1.54
CA LEU A 32 12.66 -15.32 2.68
C LEU A 32 13.69 -15.22 3.80
N GLN A 33 14.97 -15.36 3.48
CA GLN A 33 16.06 -15.23 4.45
C GLN A 33 16.07 -13.85 5.12
N CYS A 34 15.75 -12.79 4.37
CA CYS A 34 15.64 -11.46 4.93
C CYS A 34 14.44 -11.35 5.87
N LEU A 35 13.26 -11.84 5.47
CA LEU A 35 12.06 -11.80 6.30
C LEU A 35 12.25 -12.59 7.60
N GLU A 36 12.82 -13.80 7.54
CA GLU A 36 13.14 -14.63 8.71
C GLU A 36 14.03 -13.92 9.72
N ARG A 37 14.96 -13.09 9.24
CA ARG A 37 15.88 -12.34 10.10
C ARG A 37 15.23 -11.12 10.77
N PHE A 38 14.26 -10.49 10.09
CA PHE A 38 13.62 -9.25 10.56
C PHE A 38 12.31 -9.50 11.31
N SER A 39 11.70 -10.67 11.15
CA SER A 39 10.50 -11.04 11.89
C SER A 39 10.80 -11.39 13.35
N PRO A 40 9.89 -11.09 14.29
CA PRO A 40 10.01 -11.53 15.67
C PRO A 40 10.17 -13.06 15.78
N PRO A 41 10.90 -13.59 16.78
CA PRO A 41 11.20 -15.02 16.90
C PRO A 41 9.98 -15.95 16.97
N CYS A 42 8.81 -15.42 17.33
CA CYS A 42 7.57 -16.17 17.47
C CYS A 42 6.64 -16.07 16.25
N THR A 43 7.04 -15.36 15.20
CA THR A 43 6.22 -15.18 14.00
C THR A 43 6.45 -16.35 13.04
N ASN A 44 5.39 -17.10 12.73
CA ASN A 44 5.45 -18.09 11.66
C ASN A 44 5.19 -17.43 10.31
N LEU A 45 6.27 -17.17 9.56
CA LEU A 45 6.21 -16.47 8.28
C LEU A 45 5.31 -17.17 7.25
N SER A 46 5.21 -18.49 7.27
CA SER A 46 4.37 -19.23 6.30
C SER A 46 2.90 -18.82 6.36
N ASP A 47 2.43 -18.34 7.51
CA ASP A 47 1.03 -17.97 7.73
C ASP A 47 0.69 -16.60 7.11
N HIS A 48 1.72 -15.85 6.70
CA HIS A 48 1.61 -14.49 6.17
C HIS A 48 2.09 -14.37 4.72
N LEU A 49 2.64 -15.44 4.13
CA LEU A 49 3.21 -15.46 2.79
C LEU A 49 2.39 -16.39 1.88
N TYR A 50 1.89 -15.85 0.77
CA TYR A 50 1.05 -16.58 -0.17
C TYR A 50 1.65 -16.52 -1.57
N PHE A 51 2.17 -17.66 -2.01
CA PHE A 51 2.74 -17.84 -3.34
C PHE A 51 1.65 -18.21 -4.35
N PRO A 52 1.89 -18.06 -5.67
CA PRO A 52 0.90 -18.39 -6.69
C PRO A 52 0.38 -19.84 -6.66
N ASN A 53 1.13 -20.77 -6.06
CA ASN A 53 0.73 -22.16 -5.87
C ASN A 53 -0.05 -22.41 -4.56
N SER A 54 -0.14 -21.44 -3.65
CA SER A 54 -0.96 -21.53 -2.44
C SER A 54 -2.43 -21.65 -2.81
N SER A 55 -3.16 -22.59 -2.19
CA SER A 55 -4.56 -22.88 -2.52
C SER A 55 -5.51 -21.69 -2.35
N ASN A 56 -5.18 -20.78 -1.44
CA ASN A 56 -5.93 -19.56 -1.13
C ASN A 56 -5.39 -18.30 -1.84
N PHE A 57 -4.35 -18.39 -2.66
CA PHE A 57 -3.75 -17.22 -3.33
C PHE A 57 -4.77 -16.42 -4.13
N SER A 58 -5.55 -17.12 -4.97
CA SER A 58 -6.55 -16.50 -5.83
C SER A 58 -7.69 -15.85 -5.03
N SER A 59 -8.16 -16.50 -3.96
CA SER A 59 -9.24 -15.95 -3.13
C SER A 59 -8.77 -14.73 -2.35
N LEU A 60 -7.55 -14.75 -1.79
CA LEU A 60 -6.95 -13.61 -1.12
C LEU A 60 -6.71 -12.45 -2.07
N LEU A 61 -6.19 -12.71 -3.28
CA LEU A 61 -6.00 -11.67 -4.29
C LEU A 61 -7.33 -11.02 -4.69
N LEU A 62 -8.38 -11.81 -4.92
CA LEU A 62 -9.68 -11.31 -5.37
C LEU A 62 -10.51 -10.66 -4.25
N SER A 63 -10.24 -10.98 -2.99
CA SER A 63 -11.07 -10.61 -1.82
C SER A 63 -11.48 -9.14 -1.73
N SER A 64 -10.60 -8.22 -2.11
CA SER A 64 -10.82 -6.77 -2.02
C SER A 64 -10.69 -6.04 -3.36
N ILE A 65 -10.61 -6.76 -4.50
CA ILE A 65 -10.63 -6.11 -5.82
C ILE A 65 -12.03 -5.59 -6.13
N GLN A 66 -12.18 -4.27 -6.17
CA GLN A 66 -13.47 -3.62 -6.42
C GLN A 66 -13.72 -3.38 -7.91
N ASN A 67 -12.68 -3.07 -8.68
CA ASN A 67 -12.82 -2.89 -10.12
C ASN A 67 -12.57 -4.21 -10.87
N LEU A 68 -13.66 -4.86 -11.28
CA LEU A 68 -13.65 -6.17 -11.94
C LEU A 68 -12.95 -6.19 -13.31
N ARG A 69 -12.64 -5.03 -13.91
CA ARG A 69 -11.80 -4.95 -15.11
C ARG A 69 -10.45 -5.65 -14.91
N TYR A 70 -9.95 -5.68 -13.67
CA TYR A 70 -8.63 -6.17 -13.31
C TYR A 70 -8.63 -7.60 -12.72
N THR A 71 -9.73 -8.35 -12.82
CA THR A 71 -9.80 -9.73 -12.32
C THR A 71 -9.49 -10.79 -13.38
N SER A 72 -9.42 -10.41 -14.66
CA SER A 72 -9.19 -11.34 -15.77
C SER A 72 -7.85 -12.07 -15.67
N ALA A 73 -7.75 -13.23 -16.32
CA ALA A 73 -6.50 -14.00 -16.42
C ALA A 73 -5.37 -13.22 -17.14
N ALA A 74 -5.74 -12.30 -18.04
CA ALA A 74 -4.79 -11.46 -18.76
C ALA A 74 -4.18 -10.35 -17.88
N THR A 75 -4.77 -10.05 -16.72
CA THR A 75 -4.29 -9.02 -15.81
C THR A 75 -3.09 -9.55 -15.01
N PRO A 76 -1.88 -8.96 -15.11
CA PRO A 76 -0.72 -9.29 -14.28
C PRO A 76 -1.06 -9.47 -12.79
N LYS A 77 -0.59 -10.58 -12.23
CA LYS A 77 -0.80 -10.96 -10.83
C LYS A 77 0.49 -10.73 -10.04
N PRO A 78 0.40 -10.48 -8.72
CA PRO A 78 1.58 -10.41 -7.88
C PRO A 78 2.36 -11.72 -7.92
N ALA A 79 3.68 -11.62 -7.74
CA ALA A 79 4.55 -12.76 -7.63
C ALA A 79 4.49 -13.40 -6.23
N LEU A 80 4.06 -12.64 -5.23
CA LEU A 80 3.86 -13.04 -3.82
C LEU A 80 2.85 -12.08 -3.18
N ILE A 81 2.00 -12.58 -2.29
CA ILE A 81 1.17 -11.75 -1.40
C ILE A 81 1.69 -11.90 0.02
N ILE A 82 1.91 -10.77 0.70
CA ILE A 82 2.26 -10.69 2.11
C ILE A 82 1.10 -10.05 2.86
N ILE A 83 0.55 -10.75 3.86
CA ILE A 83 -0.55 -10.24 4.71
C ILE A 83 -0.06 -10.14 6.16
N PRO A 84 0.54 -9.00 6.55
CA PRO A 84 1.16 -8.84 7.85
C PRO A 84 0.11 -8.81 8.97
N SER A 85 0.44 -9.41 10.11
CA SER A 85 -0.36 -9.35 11.34
C SER A 85 0.12 -8.31 12.35
N SER A 86 1.31 -7.74 12.11
CA SER A 86 1.93 -6.73 12.96
C SER A 86 2.64 -5.64 12.15
N GLU A 87 2.90 -4.50 12.79
CA GLU A 87 3.67 -3.41 12.19
C GLU A 87 5.12 -3.82 11.88
N PHE A 88 5.71 -4.70 12.70
CA PHE A 88 7.05 -5.25 12.44
C PHE A 88 7.13 -6.02 11.12
N GLU A 89 6.08 -6.76 10.76
CA GLU A 89 6.03 -7.48 9.49
C GLU A 89 5.90 -6.52 8.29
N VAL A 90 5.26 -5.36 8.46
CA VAL A 90 5.28 -4.29 7.45
C VAL A 90 6.70 -3.76 7.26
N GLN A 91 7.39 -3.43 8.35
CA GLN A 91 8.78 -2.95 8.32
C GLN A 91 9.69 -3.96 7.60
N ALA A 92 9.59 -5.24 7.98
CA ALA A 92 10.35 -6.33 7.37
C ALA A 92 10.04 -6.47 5.87
N ALA A 93 8.76 -6.44 5.48
CA ALA A 93 8.35 -6.55 4.09
C ALA A 93 8.93 -5.41 3.23
N VAL A 94 8.84 -4.16 3.71
CA VAL A 94 9.38 -2.99 3.00
C VAL A 94 10.90 -3.08 2.87
N HIS A 95 11.60 -3.32 3.97
CA HIS A 95 13.06 -3.44 3.99
C HIS A 95 13.54 -4.56 3.06
N CYS A 96 12.96 -5.76 3.20
CA CYS A 96 13.43 -6.94 2.49
C CYS A 96 13.06 -6.94 1.01
N CYS A 97 11.89 -6.42 0.62
CA CYS A 97 11.57 -6.24 -0.79
C CYS A 97 12.53 -5.25 -1.45
N LYS A 98 12.77 -4.09 -0.82
CA LYS A 98 13.71 -3.10 -1.33
C LYS A 98 15.12 -3.70 -1.49
N ARG A 99 15.62 -4.38 -0.45
CA ARG A 99 16.96 -5.00 -0.45
C ARG A 99 17.14 -6.04 -1.57
N ASN A 100 16.07 -6.73 -1.94
CA ASN A 100 16.08 -7.73 -3.00
C ASN A 100 15.63 -7.18 -4.37
N GLY A 101 15.48 -5.86 -4.51
CA GLY A 101 15.09 -5.22 -5.78
C GLY A 101 13.65 -5.53 -6.21
N LEU A 102 12.79 -5.91 -5.27
CA LEU A 102 11.40 -6.25 -5.52
C LEU A 102 10.52 -5.01 -5.36
N ARG A 103 9.68 -4.75 -6.37
CA ARG A 103 8.68 -3.69 -6.30
C ARG A 103 7.52 -4.12 -5.41
N LEU A 104 7.07 -3.21 -4.56
CA LEU A 104 5.90 -3.40 -3.72
C LEU A 104 4.70 -2.64 -4.28
N ARG A 105 3.53 -3.25 -4.19
CA ARG A 105 2.24 -2.56 -4.25
C ARG A 105 1.54 -2.79 -2.93
N VAL A 106 1.10 -1.72 -2.28
CA VAL A 106 0.44 -1.78 -0.98
C VAL A 106 -1.06 -1.69 -1.20
N ARG A 107 -1.81 -2.60 -0.56
CA ARG A 107 -3.27 -2.63 -0.61
C ARG A 107 -3.85 -2.50 0.79
N SER A 108 -4.83 -1.62 0.88
CA SER A 108 -5.75 -1.52 2.02
C SER A 108 -7.09 -2.12 1.58
N GLY A 109 -8.10 -1.30 1.28
CA GLY A 109 -9.44 -1.77 0.86
C GLY A 109 -9.61 -2.10 -0.63
N GLY A 110 -8.57 -1.94 -1.46
CA GLY A 110 -8.61 -2.32 -2.89
C GLY A 110 -9.55 -1.50 -3.78
N HIS A 111 -9.85 -0.26 -3.39
CA HIS A 111 -10.71 0.69 -4.13
C HIS A 111 -9.94 1.55 -5.17
N ASP A 112 -8.72 1.20 -5.51
CA ASP A 112 -7.98 1.92 -6.55
C ASP A 112 -8.68 1.77 -7.91
N TYR A 113 -9.10 2.88 -8.51
CA TYR A 113 -9.90 2.87 -9.74
C TYR A 113 -9.16 2.25 -10.91
N GLU A 114 -7.83 2.32 -10.94
CA GLU A 114 -6.97 1.73 -11.96
C GLU A 114 -6.29 0.43 -11.51
N GLY A 115 -6.71 -0.09 -10.35
CA GLY A 115 -6.17 -1.32 -9.77
C GLY A 115 -4.70 -1.25 -9.39
N LEU A 116 -4.12 -0.05 -9.25
CA LEU A 116 -2.69 0.15 -8.97
C LEU A 116 -2.26 -0.43 -7.62
N SER A 117 -3.18 -0.68 -6.70
CA SER A 117 -2.84 -1.38 -5.45
C SER A 117 -2.61 -2.90 -5.61
N TYR A 118 -2.99 -3.51 -6.74
CA TYR A 118 -2.94 -4.98 -6.92
C TYR A 118 -2.65 -5.46 -8.35
N HIS A 119 -2.31 -4.56 -9.26
CA HIS A 119 -1.97 -4.85 -10.66
C HIS A 119 -0.88 -3.90 -11.17
N SER A 120 -0.09 -4.36 -12.16
CA SER A 120 0.97 -3.58 -12.81
C SER A 120 0.76 -3.43 -14.32
N PHE A 121 0.57 -2.20 -14.80
CA PHE A 121 0.36 -1.89 -16.23
C PHE A 121 1.47 -2.41 -17.15
N ASN A 122 2.73 -2.25 -16.74
CA ASN A 122 3.89 -2.65 -17.52
C ASN A 122 4.24 -4.14 -17.39
N LYS A 123 3.39 -4.93 -16.72
CA LYS A 123 3.63 -6.35 -16.41
C LYS A 123 4.91 -6.61 -15.60
N ASP A 124 5.46 -5.56 -14.99
CA ASP A 124 6.57 -5.66 -14.05
C ASP A 124 6.20 -6.59 -12.88
N PRO A 125 7.08 -7.53 -12.48
CA PRO A 125 6.87 -8.32 -11.28
C PRO A 125 6.77 -7.44 -10.04
N PHE A 126 5.89 -7.81 -9.12
CA PHE A 126 5.69 -7.09 -7.88
C PHE A 126 5.23 -8.02 -6.75
N VAL A 127 5.51 -7.61 -5.52
CA VAL A 127 4.96 -8.19 -4.30
C VAL A 127 3.76 -7.34 -3.86
N LEU A 128 2.65 -7.99 -3.52
CA LEU A 128 1.49 -7.34 -2.93
C LEU A 128 1.62 -7.37 -1.41
N LEU A 129 1.70 -6.21 -0.77
CA LEU A 129 1.59 -6.08 0.69
C LEU A 129 0.15 -5.68 1.04
N ASP A 130 -0.64 -6.63 1.53
CA ASP A 130 -2.06 -6.43 1.82
C ASP A 130 -2.28 -6.23 3.33
N LEU A 131 -2.68 -5.03 3.72
CA LEU A 131 -2.79 -4.62 5.12
C LEU A 131 -4.09 -5.08 5.79
N ALA A 132 -4.92 -5.91 5.16
CA ALA A 132 -6.26 -6.29 5.65
C ALA A 132 -6.32 -6.81 7.10
N ASN A 133 -5.24 -7.37 7.63
CA ASN A 133 -5.16 -7.84 9.02
C ASN A 133 -4.87 -6.70 10.03
N LEU A 134 -4.25 -5.60 9.60
CA LEU A 134 -3.97 -4.41 10.41
C LEU A 134 -5.17 -3.48 10.39
N ARG A 135 -6.23 -3.86 11.11
CA ARG A 135 -7.55 -3.21 11.08
C ARG A 135 -8.07 -2.74 12.43
N SER A 136 -7.20 -2.58 13.43
CA SER A 136 -7.63 -2.08 14.73
C SER A 136 -8.08 -0.62 14.65
N VAL A 137 -9.09 -0.28 15.46
CA VAL A 137 -9.57 1.08 15.65
C VAL A 137 -9.76 1.26 17.15
N ASP A 138 -8.98 2.16 17.74
CA ASP A 138 -9.08 2.55 19.14
C ASP A 138 -9.60 3.98 19.23
N VAL A 139 -10.64 4.21 20.03
CA VAL A 139 -11.38 5.47 20.08
C VAL A 139 -11.36 6.00 21.51
N ASP A 140 -10.81 7.20 21.65
CA ASP A 140 -10.82 7.98 22.88
C ASP A 140 -11.89 9.07 22.77
N VAL A 141 -12.98 8.89 23.52
CA VAL A 141 -14.11 9.82 23.52
C VAL A 141 -13.81 11.07 24.35
N GLU A 142 -12.97 10.97 25.38
CA GLU A 142 -12.63 12.11 26.25
C GLU A 142 -11.75 13.10 25.49
N GLU A 143 -10.75 12.60 24.77
CA GLU A 143 -9.84 13.40 23.95
C GLU A 143 -10.41 13.72 22.55
N GLY A 144 -11.47 13.03 22.13
CA GLY A 144 -12.05 13.18 20.79
C GLY A 144 -11.10 12.74 19.68
N THR A 145 -10.34 11.66 19.92
CA THR A 145 -9.36 11.13 18.97
C THR A 145 -9.56 9.65 18.70
N ALA A 146 -8.97 9.16 17.61
CA ALA A 146 -8.93 7.73 17.30
C ALA A 146 -7.59 7.35 16.65
N TRP A 147 -7.08 6.17 17.00
CA TRP A 147 -6.00 5.49 16.27
C TRP A 147 -6.62 4.43 15.38
N VAL A 148 -6.36 4.53 14.07
CA VAL A 148 -6.92 3.64 13.06
C VAL A 148 -5.81 3.06 12.20
N GLN A 149 -5.69 1.74 12.18
CA GLN A 149 -4.73 1.06 11.34
C GLN A 149 -5.16 1.07 9.87
N ALA A 150 -4.17 1.11 8.97
CA ALA A 150 -4.37 1.36 7.55
C ALA A 150 -5.20 0.29 6.81
N GLY A 151 -5.34 -0.91 7.36
CA GLY A 151 -6.19 -1.97 6.82
C GLY A 151 -7.66 -1.87 7.22
N ALA A 152 -8.00 -1.03 8.20
CA ALA A 152 -9.39 -0.78 8.58
C ALA A 152 -10.14 -0.09 7.44
N THR A 153 -11.44 -0.36 7.34
CA THR A 153 -12.33 0.35 6.42
C THR A 153 -12.94 1.58 7.08
N THR A 154 -13.44 2.53 6.28
CA THR A 154 -14.25 3.66 6.78
C THR A 154 -15.47 3.17 7.56
N GLY A 155 -16.08 2.05 7.15
CA GLY A 155 -17.16 1.39 7.87
C GLY A 155 -16.72 0.92 9.27
N ASP A 156 -15.55 0.30 9.40
CA ASP A 156 -15.00 -0.09 10.70
C ASP A 156 -14.81 1.14 11.60
N LEU A 157 -14.23 2.22 11.06
CA LEU A 157 -14.02 3.46 11.81
C LEU A 157 -15.34 4.07 12.29
N TYR A 158 -16.33 4.21 11.40
CA TYR A 158 -17.62 4.78 11.75
C TYR A 158 -18.35 3.94 12.80
N TYR A 159 -18.33 2.63 12.65
CA TYR A 159 -18.97 1.72 13.58
C TYR A 159 -18.35 1.83 14.97
N ARG A 160 -17.01 1.83 15.07
CA ARG A 160 -16.28 1.91 16.34
C ARG A 160 -16.46 3.24 17.06
N ILE A 161 -16.56 4.35 16.32
CA ILE A 161 -16.93 5.65 16.90
C ILE A 161 -18.36 5.59 17.42
N GLY A 162 -19.31 5.10 16.62
CA GLY A 162 -20.73 5.01 16.97
C GLY A 162 -21.02 4.08 18.16
N GLU A 163 -20.21 3.02 18.37
CA GLU A 163 -20.28 2.17 19.56
C GLU A 163 -19.91 2.92 20.85
N LYS A 164 -19.02 3.91 20.75
CA LYS A 164 -18.46 4.62 21.90
C LYS A 164 -19.20 5.92 22.22
N THR A 165 -19.80 6.55 21.22
CA THR A 165 -20.53 7.82 21.39
C THR A 165 -21.53 8.05 20.26
N SER A 166 -22.63 8.73 20.58
CA SER A 166 -23.66 9.17 19.62
C SER A 166 -23.45 10.59 19.10
N THR A 167 -22.44 11.31 19.59
CA THR A 167 -22.22 12.74 19.27
C THR A 167 -21.01 13.01 18.40
N TYR A 168 -20.10 12.05 18.23
CA TYR A 168 -18.93 12.20 17.36
C TYR A 168 -19.11 11.45 16.04
N GLY A 169 -18.42 11.94 15.03
CA GLY A 169 -18.28 11.32 13.72
C GLY A 169 -16.96 11.72 13.08
N PHE A 170 -16.60 11.06 11.99
CA PHE A 170 -15.35 11.34 11.27
C PHE A 170 -15.62 11.67 9.79
N PRO A 171 -15.14 12.82 9.26
CA PRO A 171 -15.42 13.23 7.90
C PRO A 171 -14.58 12.44 6.88
N ALA A 172 -15.14 11.36 6.35
CA ALA A 172 -14.55 10.55 5.29
C ALA A 172 -15.62 10.06 4.28
N GLY A 173 -15.23 9.17 3.37
CA GLY A 173 -16.06 8.63 2.29
C GLY A 173 -17.34 7.95 2.74
N THR A 174 -18.37 8.04 1.90
CA THR A 174 -19.67 7.40 2.15
C THR A 174 -19.64 5.89 1.93
N CYS A 175 -18.78 5.39 1.03
CA CYS A 175 -18.59 3.97 0.81
C CYS A 175 -17.92 3.34 2.04
N SER A 176 -18.57 2.36 2.67
CA SER A 176 -18.12 1.74 3.92
C SER A 176 -16.92 0.81 3.76
N THR A 177 -16.66 0.30 2.55
CA THR A 177 -15.55 -0.64 2.27
C THR A 177 -14.27 0.05 1.81
N LEU A 178 -14.23 1.40 1.83
CA LEU A 178 -13.01 2.15 1.52
C LEU A 178 -11.97 1.86 2.59
N GLY A 179 -10.79 1.41 2.17
CA GLY A 179 -9.68 1.23 3.09
C GLY A 179 -9.06 2.56 3.49
N THR A 180 -8.89 2.76 4.80
CA THR A 180 -8.39 4.02 5.38
C THR A 180 -7.01 4.40 4.86
N GLY A 181 -6.10 3.44 4.66
CA GLY A 181 -4.76 3.70 4.15
C GLY A 181 -4.73 4.39 2.79
N GLY A 182 -5.50 3.89 1.81
CA GLY A 182 -5.60 4.52 0.50
C GLY A 182 -6.48 5.76 0.49
N HIS A 183 -7.57 5.74 1.26
CA HIS A 183 -8.54 6.83 1.30
C HIS A 183 -7.97 8.11 1.93
N PHE A 184 -7.31 8.00 3.08
CA PHE A 184 -6.76 9.17 3.80
C PHE A 184 -5.51 9.73 3.14
N SER A 185 -4.68 8.88 2.51
CA SER A 185 -3.52 9.33 1.75
C SER A 185 -3.90 10.07 0.46
N GLY A 186 -5.09 9.82 -0.08
CA GLY A 186 -5.62 10.50 -1.28
C GLY A 186 -6.49 11.74 -1.00
N GLY A 187 -6.77 12.08 0.26
CA GLY A 187 -7.74 13.13 0.62
C GLY A 187 -8.89 12.55 1.38
N GLY A 188 -9.80 11.97 0.62
CA GLY A 188 -11.08 11.52 1.12
C GLY A 188 -12.12 12.63 1.08
N MET A 189 -13.24 12.32 0.43
CA MET A 189 -14.39 13.21 0.29
C MET A 189 -15.59 12.59 0.98
N GLY A 190 -16.26 13.37 1.82
CA GLY A 190 -17.42 12.94 2.59
C GLY A 190 -18.57 13.94 2.57
N THR A 191 -19.70 13.54 3.16
CA THR A 191 -20.89 14.40 3.33
C THR A 191 -20.77 15.35 4.52
N MET A 192 -19.82 15.11 5.42
CA MET A 192 -19.54 15.97 6.58
C MET A 192 -18.41 16.95 6.28
N ASN A 193 -18.61 18.20 6.67
CA ASN A 193 -17.63 19.30 6.54
C ASN A 193 -17.06 19.44 5.12
N PRO A 194 -17.87 19.93 4.15
CA PRO A 194 -17.46 20.05 2.74
C PRO A 194 -16.25 20.97 2.52
N ARG A 195 -15.88 21.81 3.51
CA ARG A 195 -14.66 22.65 3.47
C ARG A 195 -13.39 21.89 3.88
N ALA A 196 -13.52 20.72 4.51
CA ALA A 196 -12.42 19.82 4.84
C ALA A 196 -12.31 18.62 3.88
N ALA A 197 -13.29 18.45 2.99
CA ALA A 197 -13.28 17.42 1.95
C ALA A 197 -12.44 17.92 0.76
N TYR A 198 -11.20 17.45 0.63
CA TYR A 198 -10.43 17.67 -0.58
C TYR A 198 -10.73 16.56 -1.60
N LEU A 199 -11.17 16.98 -2.79
CA LEU A 199 -11.30 16.12 -3.95
C LEU A 199 -9.89 15.71 -4.39
N ASN A 200 -9.55 14.42 -4.29
CA ASN A 200 -8.51 13.62 -4.97
C ASN A 200 -7.44 14.32 -5.85
N PHE A 201 -6.95 15.50 -5.47
CA PHE A 201 -5.98 16.28 -6.19
C PHE A 201 -4.91 16.67 -5.18
N ARG A 202 -3.67 16.25 -5.51
CA ARG A 202 -2.48 16.80 -4.90
C ARG A 202 -2.44 18.27 -5.27
N ASP A 203 -2.78 19.13 -4.31
CA ASP A 203 -2.67 20.58 -4.48
C ASP A 203 -1.19 20.95 -4.36
N LEU A 204 -0.45 20.81 -5.46
CA LEU A 204 0.99 21.04 -5.50
C LEU A 204 1.35 22.51 -5.22
N ASP A 205 0.39 23.43 -5.35
CA ASP A 205 0.57 24.84 -5.01
C ASP A 205 0.68 25.07 -3.49
N LEU A 206 0.21 24.12 -2.65
CA LEU A 206 0.45 24.15 -1.21
C LEU A 206 1.91 23.89 -0.84
N GLY A 207 2.64 23.21 -1.73
CA GLY A 207 4.02 22.78 -1.56
C GLY A 207 4.21 21.33 -2.00
N ARG A 208 5.42 20.99 -2.43
CA ARG A 208 5.81 19.64 -2.83
C ARG A 208 7.28 19.38 -2.50
N ASN A 209 7.64 18.12 -2.35
CA ASN A 209 9.00 17.65 -2.47
C ASN A 209 9.42 17.72 -3.94
N GLU A 210 10.69 18.05 -4.18
CA GLU A 210 11.28 17.90 -5.51
C GLU A 210 11.63 16.42 -5.74
N ASP A 211 11.51 15.94 -6.98
CA ASP A 211 11.42 14.51 -7.31
C ASP A 211 12.59 13.65 -6.78
N GLU A 212 13.79 14.21 -6.71
CA GLU A 212 14.99 13.51 -6.25
C GLU A 212 15.28 13.75 -4.76
N GLU A 213 14.96 14.93 -4.23
CA GLU A 213 15.29 15.38 -2.88
C GLU A 213 14.01 15.63 -2.06
N THR A 214 13.61 14.63 -1.27
CA THR A 214 12.53 14.78 -0.29
C THR A 214 13.06 15.44 0.98
N SER A 215 12.55 16.62 1.31
CA SER A 215 12.94 17.39 2.49
C SER A 215 11.83 17.35 3.55
N PHE A 216 12.18 16.92 4.76
CA PHE A 216 11.23 16.91 5.87
C PHE A 216 10.71 18.31 6.20
N LEU A 217 11.57 19.33 6.11
CA LEU A 217 11.20 20.70 6.42
C LEU A 217 10.25 21.29 5.37
N ASP A 218 10.45 20.96 4.09
CA ASP A 218 9.55 21.38 3.02
C ASP A 218 8.21 20.64 3.11
N ALA A 219 8.28 19.33 3.39
CA ALA A 219 7.10 18.51 3.64
C ALA A 219 6.28 19.01 4.83
N TRP A 220 6.93 19.49 5.89
CA TRP A 220 6.28 20.02 7.09
C TRP A 220 5.43 21.27 6.82
N VAL A 221 5.76 22.09 5.82
CA VAL A 221 5.01 23.31 5.48
C VAL A 221 3.61 22.99 4.96
N TRP A 222 3.51 22.10 3.97
CA TRP A 222 2.21 21.69 3.42
C TRP A 222 1.56 20.59 4.26
N GLY A 223 2.35 19.67 4.81
CA GLY A 223 1.89 18.51 5.55
C GLY A 223 1.16 18.88 6.84
N LYS A 224 1.57 19.93 7.56
CA LYS A 224 0.81 20.43 8.72
C LYS A 224 -0.51 21.08 8.35
N LYS A 225 -0.65 21.66 7.14
CA LYS A 225 -1.95 22.21 6.69
C LYS A 225 -2.93 21.06 6.45
N TYR A 226 -2.42 19.98 5.87
CA TYR A 226 -3.21 18.83 5.47
C TYR A 226 -3.49 17.86 6.64
N PHE A 227 -2.44 17.34 7.28
CA PHE A 227 -2.52 16.36 8.36
C PHE A 227 -2.63 16.98 9.75
N LYS A 228 -2.60 18.32 9.87
CA LYS A 228 -2.73 19.05 11.13
C LYS A 228 -1.71 18.55 12.17
N GLY A 229 -2.14 18.34 13.41
CA GLY A 229 -1.29 17.80 14.48
C GLY A 229 -0.81 16.36 14.27
N ASN A 230 -1.28 15.64 13.23
CA ASN A 230 -0.89 14.26 12.96
C ASN A 230 0.36 14.14 12.08
N PHE A 231 0.84 15.22 11.45
CA PHE A 231 1.99 15.14 10.54
C PHE A 231 3.21 14.48 11.19
N TRP A 232 3.56 14.89 12.42
CA TRP A 232 4.69 14.31 13.15
C TRP A 232 4.47 12.82 13.45
N LYS A 233 3.26 12.43 13.88
CA LYS A 233 2.92 11.02 14.16
C LYS A 233 3.07 10.16 12.90
N LEU A 234 2.57 10.65 11.76
CA LEU A 234 2.68 9.96 10.48
C LEU A 234 4.13 9.87 10.00
N ALA A 235 4.93 10.92 10.21
CA ALA A 235 6.35 10.88 9.90
C ALA A 235 7.10 9.85 10.77
N MET A 236 6.81 9.76 12.06
CA MET A 236 7.37 8.72 12.94
C MET A 236 7.04 7.32 12.41
N VAL A 237 5.75 7.06 12.10
CA VAL A 237 5.31 5.79 11.50
C VAL A 237 6.05 5.52 10.17
N LYS A 238 6.26 6.55 9.35
CA LYS A 238 7.04 6.44 8.11
C LYS A 238 8.51 6.11 8.38
N GLY A 239 9.12 6.72 9.39
CA GLY A 239 10.48 6.44 9.83
C GLY A 239 10.68 5.00 10.27
N ASP A 240 9.68 4.43 10.95
CA ASP A 240 9.72 3.03 11.37
C ASP A 240 9.48 2.09 10.17
N ALA A 241 8.42 2.31 9.39
CA ALA A 241 7.98 1.44 8.30
C ALA A 241 8.84 1.51 7.03
N ASP A 242 9.40 2.69 6.74
CA ASP A 242 10.14 2.97 5.52
C ASP A 242 11.24 4.04 5.76
N PRO A 243 12.27 3.69 6.56
CA PRO A 243 13.32 4.63 7.00
C PRO A 243 14.14 5.20 5.84
N ASP A 244 14.29 4.46 4.75
CA ASP A 244 15.05 4.89 3.58
C ASP A 244 14.19 5.66 2.56
N ASN A 245 12.94 5.96 2.91
CA ASN A 245 12.00 6.68 2.07
C ASN A 245 11.77 6.05 0.67
N PHE A 246 11.62 4.73 0.62
CA PHE A 246 11.34 3.96 -0.60
C PHE A 246 10.04 4.38 -1.28
N PHE A 247 8.96 4.55 -0.52
CA PHE A 247 7.70 5.10 -1.00
C PHE A 247 7.72 6.61 -0.91
N LYS A 248 8.01 7.25 -2.04
CA LYS A 248 8.02 8.71 -2.18
C LYS A 248 7.23 9.19 -3.37
N SER A 249 6.66 10.38 -3.20
CA SER A 249 5.97 11.18 -4.22
C SER A 249 6.12 12.66 -3.85
N GLU A 250 5.66 13.53 -4.74
CA GLU A 250 5.72 14.98 -4.64
C GLU A 250 5.07 15.50 -3.35
N GLN A 251 4.09 14.79 -2.78
CA GLN A 251 3.48 15.12 -1.49
C GLN A 251 3.46 13.92 -0.52
N SER A 252 4.48 13.07 -0.59
CA SER A 252 4.71 12.06 0.43
C SER A 252 5.24 12.68 1.73
N ILE A 253 4.86 12.09 2.88
CA ILE A 253 5.47 12.42 4.17
C ILE A 253 6.82 11.69 4.22
N PRO A 254 7.96 12.40 4.30
CA PRO A 254 9.26 11.77 4.46
C PRO A 254 9.47 11.32 5.92
N PRO A 255 10.37 10.36 6.16
CA PRO A 255 10.79 10.02 7.52
C PRO A 255 11.38 11.27 8.22
N PRO A 256 11.25 11.38 9.55
CA PRO A 256 11.87 12.48 10.28
C PRO A 256 13.39 12.44 10.09
N PRO A 257 14.08 13.58 10.10
CA PRO A 257 15.54 13.60 10.10
C PRO A 257 16.04 12.77 11.28
N LEU A 258 17.12 11.99 11.06
CA LEU A 258 17.82 11.33 12.14
C LEU A 258 18.28 12.43 13.12
N MET A 259 17.55 12.58 14.22
CA MET A 259 17.98 13.41 15.33
C MET A 259 19.18 12.70 15.94
N ASN A 260 20.38 13.11 15.53
CA ASN A 260 21.56 12.92 16.36
C ASN A 260 21.28 13.70 17.65
N TRP A 261 20.75 13.01 18.66
CA TRP A 261 20.73 13.51 20.02
C TRP A 261 22.19 13.66 20.44
N ILE A 262 22.74 14.86 20.27
CA ILE A 262 23.92 15.34 20.99
C ILE A 262 23.42 16.02 22.26
#